data_AF-A0A9W8JB42-F1
#
_entry.id   AF-A0A9W8JB42-F1
#
_cell.length_a   1.000
_cell.length_b   1.000
_cell.length_c   1.000
_cell.angle_alpha   90.00
_cell.angle_beta   90.00
_cell.angle_gamma   90.00
#
_symmetry.space_group_name_H-M   'P 1'
#
loop_
_entity.id
_entity.type
_entity.pdbx_description
1 polymer ?
#
loop_
_entity_poly.entity_id
_entity_poly.type
_entity_poly.pdbx_seq_one_letter_code
_entity_poly.pdbx_strand_id
1 'polypeptide(L)'
;MARRDPMKLKTTNVPLELYDFARKWLTLLSLAIMLVLFLINAPFGRFAGNNHRRGRHPVGLFNSSLFLVDGIRSWIVMEMVAPLTFIYALFKSPLSFYKVPLPDAFSPQGVLIILFLIHYFNRALINPLRTPSRSTSHLIVPLAGIIFNLANGYIMGSYLSSPYGRIYLGGQWAFERTSFRVGVLLWLAGFVGNVAHDEILLQLRKRAAERKAKDEKEAEDDDSKNKEKEATVTKKAAAGEYYGIPSGLLYEFISYPNYFCEWIEWTGFALAAAPFPIPIDASSVSTFQSSILSALRTIASPWTWKNALLTPPYAFAPTLPPPWVFVLAEIALMLPRAYKGHLWYKERFGERYPKGRKAVIPFVF
;
A
#
# COMPACT_ATOMS: atom_id res chain seq x y z
N MET A 1 -53.30 -22.58 -8.48
CA MET A 1 -51.86 -22.67 -8.13
C MET A 1 -51.03 -22.10 -9.27
N ALA A 2 -50.47 -20.89 -9.12
CA ALA A 2 -49.60 -20.31 -10.13
C ALA A 2 -48.29 -21.12 -10.21
N ARG A 3 -47.99 -21.72 -11.37
CA ARG A 3 -46.69 -22.32 -11.66
C ARG A 3 -45.64 -21.22 -11.61
N ARG A 4 -44.79 -21.22 -10.57
CA ARG A 4 -43.58 -20.39 -10.54
C ARG A 4 -42.63 -20.92 -11.62
N ASP A 5 -42.29 -20.03 -12.54
CA ASP A 5 -41.26 -20.24 -13.57
C ASP A 5 -39.90 -20.46 -12.89
N PRO A 6 -39.27 -21.65 -13.01
CA PRO A 6 -38.01 -21.96 -12.34
C PRO A 6 -36.82 -21.15 -12.87
N MET A 7 -36.94 -20.47 -14.02
CA MET A 7 -35.91 -19.56 -14.53
C MET A 7 -36.01 -18.12 -13.99
N LYS A 8 -37.05 -17.79 -13.22
CA LYS A 8 -37.20 -16.49 -12.54
C LYS A 8 -36.69 -16.50 -11.09
N LEU A 9 -35.74 -17.36 -10.77
CA LEU A 9 -34.89 -17.14 -9.60
C LEU A 9 -33.91 -16.01 -9.93
N LYS A 10 -34.37 -14.76 -9.76
CA LYS A 10 -33.48 -13.61 -9.49
C LYS A 10 -32.85 -13.82 -8.11
N THR A 11 -32.03 -14.85 -7.96
CA THR A 11 -31.16 -14.98 -6.79
C THR A 11 -29.94 -14.12 -7.09
N THR A 12 -30.03 -12.83 -6.80
CA THR A 12 -28.85 -11.97 -6.73
C THR A 12 -27.91 -12.58 -5.70
N ASN A 13 -26.77 -13.12 -6.15
CA ASN A 13 -25.74 -13.59 -5.24
C ASN A 13 -24.96 -12.35 -4.77
N VAL A 14 -25.55 -11.65 -3.80
CA VAL A 14 -25.02 -10.38 -3.26
C VAL A 14 -23.53 -10.48 -2.91
N PRO A 15 -23.03 -11.56 -2.27
CA PRO A 15 -21.60 -11.73 -2.05
C PRO A 15 -20.74 -11.77 -3.33
N LEU A 16 -21.17 -12.49 -4.36
CA LEU A 16 -20.47 -12.54 -5.65
C LEU A 16 -20.49 -11.18 -6.35
N GLU A 17 -21.64 -10.51 -6.38
CA GLU A 17 -21.78 -9.18 -6.98
C GLU A 17 -20.89 -8.14 -6.27
N LEU A 18 -20.83 -8.20 -4.94
CA LEU A 18 -19.95 -7.33 -4.15
C LEU A 18 -18.47 -7.61 -4.44
N TYR A 19 -18.08 -8.89 -4.54
CA TYR A 19 -16.72 -9.28 -4.90
C TYR A 19 -16.31 -8.76 -6.29
N ASP A 20 -17.16 -8.96 -7.29
CA ASP A 20 -16.89 -8.51 -8.66
C ASP A 20 -16.85 -6.98 -8.75
N PHE A 21 -17.77 -6.30 -8.06
CA PHE A 21 -17.81 -4.85 -7.96
C PHE A 21 -16.52 -4.30 -7.31
N ALA A 22 -16.15 -4.84 -6.14
CA ALA A 22 -14.96 -4.41 -5.41
C ALA A 22 -13.69 -4.65 -6.23
N ARG A 23 -13.56 -5.82 -6.88
CA ARG A 23 -12.40 -6.17 -7.72
C ARG A 23 -12.26 -5.20 -8.90
N LYS A 24 -13.34 -4.91 -9.62
CA LYS A 24 -13.34 -3.96 -10.74
C LYS A 24 -12.94 -2.56 -10.27
N TRP A 25 -13.66 -2.03 -9.29
CA TRP A 25 -13.49 -0.63 -8.92
C TRP A 25 -12.22 -0.37 -8.12
N LEU A 26 -11.73 -1.32 -7.31
CA LEU A 26 -10.42 -1.19 -6.70
C LEU A 26 -9.32 -1.11 -7.76
N THR A 27 -9.41 -1.90 -8.84
CA THR A 27 -8.47 -1.83 -9.96
C THR A 27 -8.53 -0.45 -10.66
N LEU A 28 -9.73 -0.05 -11.10
CA LEU A 28 -9.89 1.17 -11.91
C LEU A 28 -9.63 2.45 -11.10
N LEU A 29 -10.11 2.52 -9.85
CA LEU A 29 -9.92 3.69 -9.01
C LEU A 29 -8.47 3.84 -8.59
N SER A 30 -7.72 2.76 -8.32
CA SER A 30 -6.30 2.89 -7.98
C SER A 30 -5.49 3.52 -9.12
N LEU A 31 -5.79 3.12 -10.36
CA LEU A 31 -5.15 3.70 -11.55
C LEU A 31 -5.60 5.14 -11.82
N ALA A 32 -6.88 5.47 -11.61
CA ALA A 32 -7.35 6.84 -11.74
C ALA A 32 -6.73 7.75 -10.65
N ILE A 33 -6.67 7.28 -9.41
CA ILE A 33 -6.08 7.99 -8.27
C ILE A 33 -4.58 8.19 -8.49
N MET A 34 -3.86 7.23 -9.07
CA MET A 34 -2.46 7.41 -9.45
C MET A 34 -2.25 8.69 -10.28
N LEU A 35 -3.08 8.90 -11.31
CA LEU A 35 -3.00 10.10 -12.16
C LEU A 35 -3.24 11.38 -11.35
N VAL A 36 -4.25 11.37 -10.47
CA VAL A 36 -4.51 12.48 -9.56
C VAL A 36 -3.33 12.73 -8.62
N LEU A 37 -2.72 11.67 -8.09
CA LEU A 37 -1.59 11.76 -7.14
C LEU A 37 -0.31 12.28 -7.79
N PHE A 38 -0.13 12.15 -9.12
CA PHE A 38 0.93 12.86 -9.85
C PHE A 38 0.70 14.37 -9.91
N LEU A 39 -0.54 14.84 -9.81
CA LEU A 39 -0.89 16.26 -9.83
C LEU A 39 -0.98 16.85 -8.42
N ILE A 40 -1.71 16.20 -7.52
CA ILE A 40 -2.02 16.69 -6.17
C ILE A 40 -1.45 15.71 -5.13
N ASN A 41 -0.81 16.22 -4.08
CA ASN A 41 -0.34 15.36 -2.98
C ASN A 41 -1.50 14.94 -2.08
N ALA A 42 -1.46 13.72 -1.56
CA ALA A 42 -2.35 13.34 -0.47
C ALA A 42 -1.98 14.12 0.81
N PRO A 43 -2.97 14.67 1.55
CA PRO A 43 -2.73 15.61 2.65
C PRO A 43 -2.34 14.92 3.97
N PHE A 44 -1.20 14.22 3.97
CA PHE A 44 -0.61 13.61 5.15
C PHE A 44 0.92 13.54 5.07
N GLY A 45 1.57 13.22 6.19
CA GLY A 45 3.04 13.23 6.22
C GLY A 45 3.57 14.64 6.08
N ARG A 46 4.67 14.75 5.35
CA ARG A 46 5.30 16.02 4.95
C ARG A 46 4.41 16.92 4.07
N PHE A 47 3.28 16.43 3.58
CA PHE A 47 2.33 17.15 2.73
C PHE A 47 1.04 17.58 3.46
N ALA A 48 1.00 17.48 4.80
CA ALA A 48 -0.12 17.99 5.59
C ALA A 48 -0.24 19.53 5.48
N GLY A 49 -1.48 20.05 5.43
CA GLY A 49 -1.78 21.46 5.13
C GLY A 49 -1.34 22.48 6.21
N ASN A 50 -0.96 22.02 7.40
CA ASN A 50 -0.59 22.89 8.52
C ASN A 50 0.91 23.20 8.64
N ASN A 51 1.70 22.83 7.63
CA ASN A 51 3.15 22.99 7.67
C ASN A 51 3.54 24.45 7.37
N HIS A 52 3.65 25.30 8.41
CA HIS A 52 3.80 26.76 8.33
C HIS A 52 4.97 27.28 7.44
N ARG A 53 5.91 26.41 7.06
CA ARG A 53 7.08 26.75 6.20
C ARG A 53 6.86 26.53 4.70
N ARG A 54 5.79 25.85 4.29
CA ARG A 54 5.36 25.76 2.89
C ARG A 54 3.92 26.22 2.83
N GLY A 55 3.63 27.14 1.91
CA GLY A 55 2.29 27.69 1.74
C GLY A 55 1.19 26.63 1.75
N ARG A 56 -0.02 27.10 2.04
CA ARG A 56 -1.25 26.30 2.11
C ARG A 56 -1.32 25.23 1.01
N HIS A 57 -1.82 24.05 1.38
CA HIS A 57 -2.12 22.99 0.43
C HIS A 57 -2.98 23.56 -0.73
N PRO A 58 -2.69 23.22 -2.00
CA PRO A 58 -3.37 23.81 -3.17
C PRO A 58 -4.89 23.57 -3.16
N VAL A 59 -5.33 22.49 -2.52
CA VAL A 59 -6.74 22.24 -2.20
C VAL A 59 -7.07 22.88 -0.86
N GLY A 60 -7.83 23.98 -0.88
CA GLY A 60 -8.16 24.79 0.30
C GLY A 60 -8.77 24.02 1.47
N LEU A 61 -9.62 23.02 1.18
CA LEU A 61 -10.28 22.16 2.17
C LEU A 61 -9.28 21.45 3.10
N PHE A 62 -8.11 21.07 2.59
CA PHE A 62 -7.13 20.29 3.35
C PHE A 62 -6.28 21.12 4.32
N ASN A 63 -6.51 22.44 4.37
CA ASN A 63 -5.86 23.35 5.32
C ASN A 63 -6.68 23.54 6.60
N SER A 64 -7.88 22.96 6.70
CA SER A 64 -8.72 23.07 7.89
C SER A 64 -8.17 22.23 9.04
N SER A 65 -7.96 22.86 10.20
CA SER A 65 -7.56 22.18 11.43
C SER A 65 -8.65 21.28 12.01
N LEU A 66 -9.92 21.55 11.69
CA LEU A 66 -11.08 20.80 12.19
C LEU A 66 -11.06 19.32 11.76
N PHE A 67 -10.48 19.03 10.60
CA PHE A 67 -10.44 17.69 10.03
C PHE A 67 -9.08 16.99 10.22
N LEU A 68 -8.21 17.51 11.07
CA LEU A 68 -6.94 16.86 11.40
C LEU A 68 -7.17 15.80 12.48
N VAL A 69 -6.66 14.60 12.23
CA VAL A 69 -6.67 13.50 13.20
C VAL A 69 -5.25 13.06 13.55
N ASP A 70 -5.12 12.45 14.72
CA ASP A 70 -3.85 11.89 15.20
C ASP A 70 -3.29 10.87 14.21
N GLY A 71 -2.00 11.00 13.87
CA GLY A 71 -1.36 10.18 12.85
C GLY A 71 -1.26 8.71 13.25
N ILE A 72 -0.94 8.40 14.51
CA ILE A 72 -0.73 7.01 14.95
C ILE A 72 -2.06 6.27 15.04
N ARG A 73 -3.04 6.84 15.75
CA ARG A 73 -4.37 6.24 15.92
C ARG A 73 -5.09 6.06 14.59
N SER A 74 -5.08 7.07 13.72
CA SER A 74 -5.72 6.97 12.40
C SER A 74 -5.10 5.88 11.52
N TRP A 75 -3.76 5.73 11.58
CA TRP A 75 -3.05 4.68 10.87
C TRP A 75 -3.41 3.28 11.38
N ILE A 76 -3.40 3.06 12.71
CA ILE A 76 -3.81 1.78 13.30
C ILE A 76 -5.22 1.41 12.85
N VAL A 77 -6.17 2.36 12.97
CA VAL A 77 -7.57 2.13 12.60
C VAL A 77 -7.70 1.75 11.13
N MET A 78 -7.12 2.52 10.20
CA MET A 78 -7.30 2.25 8.78
C MET A 78 -6.60 0.97 8.32
N GLU A 79 -5.44 0.62 8.88
CA GLU A 79 -4.69 -0.59 8.52
C GLU A 79 -5.26 -1.86 9.15
N MET A 80 -5.92 -1.76 10.31
CA MET A 80 -6.58 -2.90 10.96
C MET A 80 -7.78 -3.44 10.17
N VAL A 81 -8.38 -2.62 9.29
CA VAL A 81 -9.54 -3.03 8.48
C VAL A 81 -9.21 -4.19 7.55
N ALA A 82 -8.02 -4.20 6.95
CA ALA A 82 -7.63 -5.23 6.00
C ALA A 82 -7.57 -6.64 6.61
N PRO A 83 -6.82 -6.91 7.70
CA PRO A 83 -6.78 -8.24 8.30
C PRO A 83 -8.14 -8.66 8.86
N LEU A 84 -8.92 -7.74 9.45
CA LEU A 84 -10.26 -8.06 9.97
C LEU A 84 -11.21 -8.48 8.84
N THR A 85 -11.22 -7.73 7.74
CA THR A 85 -12.11 -8.01 6.60
C THR A 85 -11.64 -9.26 5.84
N PHE A 86 -10.34 -9.46 5.74
CA PHE A 86 -9.74 -10.67 5.19
C PHE A 86 -10.14 -11.92 5.97
N ILE A 87 -9.99 -11.90 7.30
CA ILE A 87 -10.42 -12.99 8.18
C ILE A 87 -11.93 -13.24 8.02
N TYR A 88 -12.74 -12.18 8.07
CA TYR A 88 -14.19 -12.28 7.85
C TYR A 88 -14.53 -12.98 6.53
N ALA A 89 -13.91 -12.56 5.43
CA ALA A 89 -14.15 -13.14 4.11
C ALA A 89 -13.67 -14.60 4.01
N LEU A 90 -12.55 -14.96 4.65
CA LEU A 90 -12.08 -16.35 4.73
C LEU A 90 -13.10 -17.26 5.41
N PHE A 91 -13.64 -16.84 6.55
CA PHE A 91 -14.63 -17.62 7.30
C PHE A 91 -15.99 -17.71 6.60
N LYS A 92 -16.40 -16.62 5.92
CA LYS A 92 -17.65 -16.60 5.18
C LYS A 92 -17.58 -17.36 3.86
N SER A 93 -16.41 -17.43 3.24
CA SER A 93 -16.20 -18.02 1.91
C SER A 93 -17.29 -17.60 0.92
N PRO A 94 -17.42 -16.28 0.65
CA PRO A 94 -18.57 -15.70 -0.08
C PRO A 94 -18.73 -16.22 -1.52
N LEU A 95 -17.68 -16.82 -2.08
CA LEU A 95 -17.66 -17.37 -3.43
C LEU A 95 -17.94 -18.89 -3.47
N SER A 96 -18.29 -19.49 -2.33
CA SER A 96 -18.60 -20.91 -2.20
C SER A 96 -20.08 -21.11 -1.89
N PHE A 97 -20.68 -22.16 -2.45
CA PHE A 97 -22.08 -22.53 -2.18
C PHE A 97 -22.31 -23.12 -0.78
N TYR A 98 -21.23 -23.52 -0.10
CA TYR A 98 -21.26 -24.12 1.23
C TYR A 98 -20.09 -23.60 2.06
N LYS A 99 -20.20 -23.74 3.38
CA LYS A 99 -19.13 -23.36 4.31
C LYS A 99 -17.91 -24.27 4.09
N VAL A 100 -16.79 -23.66 3.70
CA VAL A 100 -15.53 -24.38 3.48
C VAL A 100 -14.71 -24.39 4.78
N PRO A 101 -14.11 -25.52 5.18
CA PRO A 101 -13.22 -25.54 6.34
C PRO A 101 -11.97 -24.68 6.10
N LEU A 102 -11.45 -24.12 7.18
CA LEU A 102 -10.17 -23.43 7.15
C LEU A 102 -9.07 -24.40 6.69
N PRO A 103 -8.10 -23.93 5.89
CA PRO A 103 -6.97 -24.74 5.49
C PRO A 103 -6.07 -25.04 6.68
N ASP A 104 -5.33 -26.16 6.60
CA ASP A 104 -4.23 -26.44 7.52
C ASP A 104 -3.17 -25.33 7.42
N ALA A 105 -2.57 -24.95 8.56
CA ALA A 105 -1.60 -23.87 8.64
C ALA A 105 -0.36 -24.10 7.75
N PHE A 106 0.02 -25.36 7.54
CA PHE A 106 1.16 -25.77 6.72
C PHE A 106 0.78 -26.17 5.30
N SER A 107 -0.50 -26.01 4.90
CA SER A 107 -0.89 -26.09 3.50
C SER A 107 -0.45 -24.84 2.73
N PRO A 108 -0.33 -24.87 1.39
CA PRO A 108 0.04 -23.70 0.59
C PRO A 108 -0.90 -22.51 0.83
N GLN A 109 -2.20 -22.77 0.97
CA GLN A 109 -3.20 -21.77 1.30
C GLN A 109 -3.01 -21.22 2.73
N GLY A 110 -2.77 -22.08 3.72
CA GLY A 110 -2.53 -21.69 5.11
C GLY A 110 -1.28 -20.81 5.26
N VAL A 111 -0.20 -21.17 4.58
CA VAL A 111 1.03 -20.37 4.51
C VAL A 111 0.70 -18.96 4.02
N LEU A 112 0.03 -18.81 2.87
CA LEU A 112 -0.31 -17.48 2.33
C LEU A 112 -1.23 -16.66 3.26
N ILE A 113 -2.17 -17.31 3.95
CA ILE A 113 -3.00 -16.64 4.97
C ILE A 113 -2.11 -16.11 6.10
N ILE A 114 -1.17 -16.91 6.59
CA ILE A 114 -0.24 -16.50 7.65
C ILE A 114 0.65 -15.36 7.17
N LEU A 115 1.19 -15.41 5.94
CA LEU A 115 2.01 -14.34 5.38
C LEU A 115 1.23 -13.00 5.34
N PHE A 116 0.00 -13.02 4.83
CA PHE A 116 -0.88 -11.84 4.82
C PHE A 116 -1.08 -11.27 6.23
N LEU A 117 -1.36 -12.14 7.21
CA LEU A 117 -1.59 -11.73 8.60
C LEU A 117 -0.32 -11.21 9.27
N ILE A 118 0.86 -11.78 9.00
CA ILE A 118 2.15 -11.29 9.49
C ILE A 118 2.41 -9.88 8.98
N HIS A 119 2.20 -9.63 7.68
CA HIS A 119 2.33 -8.30 7.09
C HIS A 119 1.47 -7.29 7.85
N TYR A 120 0.16 -7.56 7.93
CA TYR A 120 -0.77 -6.60 8.51
C TYR A 120 -0.64 -6.49 10.03
N PHE A 121 -0.20 -7.53 10.73
CA PHE A 121 0.14 -7.44 12.15
C PHE A 121 1.31 -6.46 12.36
N ASN A 122 2.36 -6.58 11.54
CA ASN A 122 3.46 -5.62 11.58
C ASN A 122 3.01 -4.20 11.19
N ARG A 123 2.26 -4.06 10.09
CA ARG A 123 1.86 -2.78 9.51
C ARG A 123 0.84 -2.01 10.32
N ALA A 124 -0.17 -2.70 10.87
CA ALA A 124 -1.27 -2.10 11.60
C ALA A 124 -0.95 -1.88 13.08
N LEU A 125 -0.11 -2.73 13.70
CA LEU A 125 0.17 -2.67 15.13
C LEU A 125 1.63 -2.39 15.45
N ILE A 126 2.56 -3.28 15.06
CA ILE A 126 3.96 -3.18 15.51
C ILE A 126 4.60 -1.86 15.08
N ASN A 127 4.53 -1.51 13.79
CA ASN A 127 5.20 -0.35 13.22
C ASN A 127 4.65 0.99 13.77
N PRO A 128 3.31 1.21 13.81
CA PRO A 128 2.76 2.44 14.38
C PRO A 128 3.04 2.59 15.89
N LEU A 129 2.93 1.51 16.68
CA LEU A 129 3.14 1.56 18.13
C LEU A 129 4.61 1.83 18.50
N ARG A 130 5.55 1.46 17.63
CA ARG A 130 6.99 1.73 17.84
C ARG A 130 7.39 3.15 17.41
N THR A 131 6.57 3.83 16.61
CA THR A 131 6.88 5.15 16.05
C THR A 131 6.72 6.25 17.11
N PRO A 132 7.75 7.05 17.41
CA PRO A 132 7.67 8.07 18.48
C PRO A 132 6.71 9.22 18.13
N SER A 133 6.64 9.57 16.85
CA SER A 133 5.70 10.58 16.35
C SER A 133 5.34 10.31 14.90
N ARG A 134 4.09 10.59 14.55
CA ARG A 134 3.58 10.57 13.18
C ARG A 134 2.79 11.84 12.94
N SER A 135 3.12 12.53 11.86
CA SER A 135 2.43 13.76 11.44
C SER A 135 0.92 13.54 11.41
N THR A 136 0.16 14.55 11.85
CA THR A 136 -1.30 14.55 11.72
C THR A 136 -1.72 14.41 10.26
N SER A 137 -2.88 13.81 10.05
CA SER A 137 -3.42 13.54 8.72
C SER A 137 -4.81 14.14 8.60
N HIS A 138 -5.16 14.68 7.43
CA HIS A 138 -6.53 15.09 7.16
C HIS A 138 -7.45 13.85 7.11
N LEU A 139 -8.66 13.93 7.67
CA LEU A 139 -9.61 12.82 7.83
C LEU A 139 -9.92 12.06 6.54
N ILE A 140 -9.83 12.72 5.39
CA ILE A 140 -9.99 12.06 4.07
C ILE A 140 -9.01 10.91 3.85
N VAL A 141 -7.81 10.99 4.43
CA VAL A 141 -6.75 9.98 4.27
C VAL A 141 -7.12 8.67 4.97
N PRO A 142 -7.41 8.63 6.29
CA PRO A 142 -7.85 7.39 6.92
C PRO A 142 -9.18 6.89 6.38
N LEU A 143 -10.12 7.75 5.97
CA LEU A 143 -11.35 7.30 5.31
C LEU A 143 -11.07 6.58 3.99
N ALA A 144 -10.20 7.14 3.14
CA ALA A 144 -9.78 6.48 1.91
C ALA A 144 -9.03 5.16 2.20
N GLY A 145 -8.16 5.15 3.21
CA GLY A 145 -7.46 3.95 3.66
C GLY A 145 -8.41 2.86 4.14
N ILE A 146 -9.44 3.20 4.92
CA ILE A 146 -10.49 2.28 5.39
C ILE A 146 -11.24 1.68 4.19
N ILE A 147 -11.68 2.51 3.24
CA ILE A 147 -12.42 2.04 2.05
C ILE A 147 -11.54 1.08 1.22
N PHE A 148 -10.28 1.45 1.01
CA PHE A 148 -9.31 0.62 0.31
C PHE A 148 -9.11 -0.72 1.02
N ASN A 149 -8.79 -0.70 2.32
CA ASN A 149 -8.50 -1.90 3.08
C ASN A 149 -9.74 -2.80 3.29
N LEU A 150 -10.94 -2.22 3.34
CA LEU A 150 -12.20 -2.96 3.34
C LEU A 150 -12.35 -3.74 2.03
N ALA A 151 -12.21 -3.07 0.89
CA ALA A 151 -12.30 -3.71 -0.42
C ALA A 151 -11.17 -4.75 -0.62
N ASN A 152 -9.92 -4.38 -0.34
CA ASN A 152 -8.75 -5.23 -0.53
C ASN A 152 -8.80 -6.49 0.36
N GLY A 153 -9.02 -6.31 1.67
CA GLY A 153 -9.17 -7.42 2.60
C GLY A 153 -10.29 -8.37 2.19
N TYR A 154 -11.45 -7.81 1.78
CA TYR A 154 -12.58 -8.59 1.31
C TYR A 154 -12.25 -9.41 0.06
N ILE A 155 -11.69 -8.81 -1.01
CA ILE A 155 -11.41 -9.54 -2.25
C ILE A 155 -10.30 -10.58 -2.07
N MET A 156 -9.27 -10.28 -1.26
CA MET A 156 -8.17 -11.20 -0.98
C MET A 156 -8.64 -12.43 -0.20
N GLY A 157 -9.42 -12.22 0.87
CA GLY A 157 -9.97 -13.32 1.68
C GLY A 157 -11.02 -14.13 0.93
N SER A 158 -11.85 -13.47 0.12
CA SER A 158 -12.83 -14.13 -0.77
C SER A 158 -12.14 -15.01 -1.80
N TYR A 159 -11.06 -14.52 -2.42
CA TYR A 159 -10.30 -15.28 -3.41
C TYR A 159 -9.64 -16.52 -2.80
N LEU A 160 -8.90 -16.36 -1.69
CA LEU A 160 -8.19 -17.49 -1.09
C LEU A 160 -9.14 -18.56 -0.55
N SER A 161 -10.33 -18.18 -0.08
CA SER A 161 -11.35 -19.14 0.37
C SER A 161 -12.24 -19.69 -0.75
N SER A 162 -12.10 -19.19 -1.98
CA SER A 162 -12.92 -19.63 -3.13
C SER A 162 -12.52 -21.00 -3.67
N PRO A 163 -13.40 -21.68 -4.42
CA PRO A 163 -13.03 -22.89 -5.14
C PRO A 163 -11.83 -22.69 -6.07
N TYR A 164 -11.73 -21.53 -6.74
CA TYR A 164 -10.61 -21.21 -7.62
C TYR A 164 -9.27 -21.13 -6.88
N GLY A 165 -9.23 -20.38 -5.77
CA GLY A 165 -8.03 -20.27 -4.94
C GLY A 165 -7.61 -21.62 -4.37
N ARG A 166 -8.58 -22.41 -3.90
CA ARG A 166 -8.33 -23.76 -3.35
C ARG A 166 -7.87 -24.76 -4.40
N ILE A 167 -8.42 -24.71 -5.61
CA ILE A 167 -7.95 -25.55 -6.73
C ILE A 167 -6.55 -25.10 -7.14
N TYR A 168 -6.21 -23.81 -7.10
CA TYR A 168 -4.88 -23.33 -7.46
C TYR A 168 -3.83 -23.55 -6.35
N LEU A 169 -4.24 -23.75 -5.10
CA LEU A 169 -3.37 -23.92 -3.93
C LEU A 169 -3.48 -25.29 -3.26
N GLY A 170 -4.24 -26.20 -3.85
CA GLY A 170 -4.51 -27.51 -3.26
C GLY A 170 -3.29 -28.42 -3.30
N GLY A 171 -3.17 -29.34 -2.34
CA GLY A 171 -2.23 -30.47 -2.40
C GLY A 171 -0.74 -30.12 -2.43
N GLN A 172 0.08 -31.17 -2.56
CA GLN A 172 1.55 -31.06 -2.59
C GLN A 172 2.07 -30.42 -3.88
N TRP A 173 1.35 -30.58 -4.99
CA TRP A 173 1.75 -30.02 -6.28
C TRP A 173 1.90 -28.49 -6.24
N ALA A 174 1.12 -27.79 -5.40
CA ALA A 174 1.25 -26.34 -5.25
C ALA A 174 2.59 -25.95 -4.61
N PHE A 175 3.15 -26.74 -3.68
CA PHE A 175 4.50 -26.55 -3.14
C PHE A 175 5.60 -26.86 -4.15
N GLU A 176 5.36 -27.77 -5.10
CA GLU A 176 6.31 -28.14 -6.14
C GLU A 176 6.44 -27.08 -7.24
N ARG A 177 5.42 -26.25 -7.43
CA ARG A 177 5.48 -25.16 -8.40
C ARG A 177 6.57 -24.16 -8.09
N THR A 178 7.38 -23.88 -9.10
CA THR A 178 8.38 -22.80 -9.08
C THR A 178 7.75 -21.45 -8.72
N SER A 179 6.55 -21.13 -9.24
CA SER A 179 5.86 -19.88 -8.93
C SER A 179 5.55 -19.73 -7.44
N PHE A 180 5.16 -20.82 -6.77
CA PHE A 180 4.91 -20.81 -5.33
C PHE A 180 6.20 -20.63 -4.52
N ARG A 181 7.24 -21.42 -4.82
CA ARG A 181 8.53 -21.36 -4.09
C ARG A 181 9.20 -20.00 -4.26
N VAL A 182 9.32 -19.52 -5.49
CA VAL A 182 9.87 -18.20 -5.80
C VAL A 182 8.99 -17.10 -5.20
N GLY A 183 7.67 -17.25 -5.29
CA GLY A 183 6.74 -16.29 -4.72
C GLY A 183 6.90 -16.11 -3.20
N VAL A 184 6.98 -17.21 -2.45
CA VAL A 184 7.22 -17.16 -0.99
C VAL A 184 8.60 -16.58 -0.65
N LEU A 185 9.64 -16.92 -1.42
CA LEU A 185 10.98 -16.36 -1.22
C LEU A 185 11.02 -14.84 -1.49
N LEU A 186 10.36 -14.39 -2.57
CA LEU A 186 10.22 -12.96 -2.86
C LEU A 186 9.40 -12.26 -1.79
N TRP A 187 8.32 -12.89 -1.30
CA TRP A 187 7.54 -12.35 -0.19
C TRP A 187 8.42 -12.13 1.04
N LEU A 188 9.21 -13.14 1.43
CA LEU A 188 10.11 -13.05 2.59
C LEU A 188 11.17 -11.96 2.42
N ALA A 189 11.84 -11.93 1.26
CA ALA A 189 12.86 -10.91 0.96
C ALA A 189 12.27 -9.50 0.95
N GLY A 190 11.07 -9.34 0.37
CA GLY A 190 10.32 -8.09 0.35
C GLY A 190 9.91 -7.64 1.75
N PHE A 191 9.32 -8.53 2.54
CA PHE A 191 8.87 -8.22 3.90
C PHE A 191 10.04 -7.83 4.82
N VAL A 192 11.11 -8.65 4.83
CA VAL A 192 12.32 -8.36 5.63
C VAL A 192 12.95 -7.05 5.17
N GLY A 193 13.04 -6.83 3.85
CA GLY A 193 13.52 -5.57 3.28
C GLY A 193 12.66 -4.38 3.72
N ASN A 194 11.34 -4.48 3.64
CA ASN A 194 10.42 -3.42 4.04
C ASN A 194 10.62 -3.05 5.52
N VAL A 195 10.63 -4.05 6.41
CA VAL A 195 10.84 -3.86 7.84
C VAL A 195 12.21 -3.26 8.15
N ALA A 196 13.28 -3.74 7.51
CA ALA A 196 14.63 -3.23 7.72
C ALA A 196 14.76 -1.75 7.33
N HIS A 197 14.15 -1.34 6.22
CA HIS A 197 14.19 0.06 5.78
C HIS A 197 13.28 0.96 6.62
N ASP A 198 12.13 0.47 7.06
CA ASP A 198 11.28 1.19 8.01
C ASP A 198 11.97 1.37 9.37
N GLU A 199 12.80 0.42 9.81
CA GLU A 199 13.60 0.54 11.03
C GLU A 199 14.62 1.69 10.92
N ILE A 200 15.27 1.86 9.76
CA ILE A 200 16.18 2.99 9.52
C ILE A 200 15.42 4.32 9.67
N LEU A 201 14.22 4.44 9.09
CA LEU A 201 13.38 5.63 9.24
C LEU A 201 12.94 5.84 10.69
N LEU A 202 12.64 4.76 11.41
CA LEU A 202 12.24 4.81 12.81
C LEU A 202 13.37 5.36 13.69
N GLN A 203 14.60 4.88 13.48
CA GLN A 203 15.78 5.37 14.20
C GLN A 203 16.04 6.85 13.92
N LEU A 204 15.84 7.31 12.68
CA LEU A 204 15.92 8.73 12.34
C LEU A 204 14.89 9.56 13.09
N ARG A 205 13.64 9.07 13.22
CA ARG A 205 12.59 9.76 14.00
C ARG A 205 12.93 9.81 15.49
N LYS A 206 13.47 8.72 16.06
CA LYS A 206 13.91 8.68 17.47
C LYS A 206 15.01 9.69 17.75
N ARG A 207 16.08 9.71 16.93
CA ARG A 207 17.17 10.70 17.03
C ARG A 207 16.67 12.14 16.88
N ALA A 208 15.69 12.36 16.02
CA ALA A 208 15.06 13.67 15.85
C ALA A 208 14.29 14.11 17.11
N ALA A 209 13.54 13.20 17.73
CA ALA A 209 12.81 13.45 18.96
C ALA A 209 13.74 13.70 20.16
N GLU A 210 14.81 12.91 20.29
CA GLU A 210 15.84 13.08 21.34
C GLU A 210 16.53 14.45 21.24
N ARG A 211 16.90 14.88 20.02
CA ARG A 211 17.48 16.21 19.79
C ARG A 211 16.50 17.32 20.18
N LYS A 212 15.23 17.19 19.79
CA LYS A 212 14.20 18.16 20.15
C LYS A 212 14.04 18.28 21.67
N ALA A 213 14.00 17.14 22.38
CA ALA A 213 13.90 17.12 23.83
C ALA A 213 15.14 17.72 24.53
N LYS A 214 16.33 17.54 23.95
CA LYS A 214 17.57 18.17 24.46
C LYS A 214 17.55 19.67 24.26
N ASP A 215 17.15 20.13 23.08
CA ASP A 215 17.07 21.56 22.75
C ASP A 215 16.01 22.28 23.62
N GLU A 216 14.90 21.60 23.95
CA GLU A 216 13.86 22.11 24.85
C GLU A 216 14.38 22.23 26.29
N LYS A 217 15.07 21.21 26.82
CA LYS A 217 15.69 21.27 28.15
C LYS A 217 16.76 22.35 28.27
N GLU A 218 17.63 22.47 27.27
CA GLU A 218 18.65 23.54 27.24
C GLU A 218 18.02 24.93 27.20
N ALA A 219 16.87 25.10 26.53
CA ALA A 219 16.14 26.37 26.51
C ALA A 219 15.49 26.70 27.87
N GLU A 220 14.94 25.70 28.57
CA GLU A 220 14.39 25.86 29.92
C GLU A 220 15.49 26.20 30.94
N ASP A 221 16.66 25.55 30.84
CA ASP A 221 17.80 25.82 31.72
C ASP A 221 18.40 27.22 31.48
N ASP A 222 18.39 27.73 30.25
CA ASP A 222 18.90 29.07 29.90
C ASP A 222 17.92 30.18 30.34
N ASP A 223 16.60 29.95 30.24
CA ASP A 223 15.55 30.86 30.72
C ASP A 223 15.53 30.96 32.26
N SER A 224 15.92 29.87 32.95
CA SER A 224 16.12 29.88 34.41
C SER A 224 17.32 30.73 34.89
N LYS A 225 18.25 31.06 33.98
CA LYS A 225 19.50 31.80 34.29
C LYS A 225 19.52 33.26 33.82
N ASN A 226 18.58 33.70 32.98
CA ASN A 226 18.53 35.08 32.47
C ASN A 226 17.12 35.67 32.56
N LYS A 227 16.72 36.09 33.78
CA LYS A 227 15.51 36.91 34.00
C LYS A 227 15.65 38.40 33.69
N GLU A 228 16.76 38.84 33.11
CA GLU A 228 16.92 40.22 32.64
C GLU A 228 17.73 40.24 31.34
N LYS A 229 17.03 40.11 30.20
CA LYS A 229 17.28 40.86 28.95
C LYS A 229 16.32 40.38 27.87
N GLU A 230 15.09 40.88 27.94
CA GLU A 230 14.30 41.11 26.74
C GLU A 230 15.07 42.06 25.81
N ALA A 231 15.67 41.52 24.75
CA ALA A 231 15.83 42.17 23.43
C ALA A 231 16.84 41.40 22.55
N THR A 232 16.71 40.07 22.42
CA THR A 232 17.19 39.38 21.21
C THR A 232 16.36 38.13 20.92
N VAL A 233 15.09 38.10 21.35
CA VAL A 233 14.15 37.01 21.09
C VAL A 233 13.51 37.22 19.71
N THR A 234 14.34 37.15 18.66
CA THR A 234 13.84 37.11 17.28
C THR A 234 14.81 36.36 16.39
N LYS A 235 15.27 35.17 16.82
CA LYS A 235 15.96 34.20 15.94
C LYS A 235 16.08 32.79 16.52
N LYS A 236 15.01 32.21 17.06
CA LYS A 236 14.87 30.74 17.10
C LYS A 236 13.48 30.37 16.57
N ALA A 237 13.36 30.51 15.25
CA ALA A 237 12.15 30.24 14.50
C ALA A 237 11.66 28.80 14.73
N ALA A 238 10.46 28.69 15.31
CA ALA A 238 9.46 27.65 15.13
C ALA A 238 10.03 26.27 14.75
N ALA A 239 10.19 25.40 15.75
CA ALA A 239 10.59 24.00 15.61
C ALA A 239 9.61 23.24 14.69
N GLY A 240 9.88 23.26 13.38
CA GLY A 240 9.26 22.33 12.45
C GLY A 240 9.83 20.92 12.65
N GLU A 241 9.08 19.90 12.24
CA GLU A 241 9.55 18.51 12.27
C GLU A 241 10.95 18.37 11.62
N TYR A 242 11.91 17.81 12.36
CA TYR A 242 13.26 17.57 11.84
C TYR A 242 13.23 16.39 10.86
N TYR A 243 13.62 16.65 9.61
CA TYR A 243 13.77 15.63 8.57
C TYR A 243 15.25 15.37 8.31
N GLY A 244 15.67 14.10 8.40
CA GLY A 244 17.00 13.64 8.01
C GLY A 244 17.03 12.95 6.64
N ILE A 245 18.22 12.83 6.06
CA ILE A 245 18.46 12.01 4.87
C ILE A 245 18.72 10.56 5.34
N PRO A 246 17.89 9.58 4.97
CA PRO A 246 18.16 8.19 5.28
C PRO A 246 19.35 7.65 4.48
N SER A 247 20.13 6.79 5.12
CA SER A 247 21.33 6.14 4.59
C SER A 247 21.43 4.70 5.10
N GLY A 248 22.13 3.84 4.36
CA GLY A 248 22.29 2.42 4.65
C GLY A 248 21.33 1.53 3.84
N LEU A 249 21.80 0.33 3.49
CA LEU A 249 21.07 -0.62 2.63
C LEU A 249 20.63 0.04 1.31
N LEU A 250 19.41 -0.23 0.84
CA LEU A 250 18.91 0.31 -0.42
C LEU A 250 18.69 1.83 -0.38
N TYR A 251 18.72 2.48 0.78
CA TYR A 251 18.73 3.95 0.81
C TYR A 251 19.95 4.55 0.12
N GLU A 252 21.03 3.78 -0.11
CA GLU A 252 22.17 4.26 -0.90
C GLU A 252 21.79 4.49 -2.37
N PHE A 253 20.86 3.70 -2.90
CA PHE A 253 20.47 3.71 -4.31
C PHE A 253 19.14 4.39 -4.57
N ILE A 254 18.18 4.30 -3.65
CA ILE A 254 16.80 4.79 -3.83
C ILE A 254 16.27 5.55 -2.61
N SER A 255 15.31 6.44 -2.84
CA SER A 255 14.67 7.24 -1.78
C SER A 255 13.59 6.49 -1.01
N TYR A 256 12.92 5.53 -1.66
CA TYR A 256 11.78 4.78 -1.12
C TYR A 256 12.00 3.26 -1.20
N PRO A 257 13.07 2.72 -0.57
CA PRO A 257 13.33 1.29 -0.56
C PRO A 257 12.27 0.47 0.16
N ASN A 258 11.62 1.03 1.18
CA ASN A 258 10.50 0.36 1.83
C ASN A 258 9.35 0.10 0.84
N TYR A 259 9.02 1.05 -0.05
CA TYR A 259 7.99 0.84 -1.08
C TYR A 259 8.42 -0.19 -2.11
N PHE A 260 9.68 -0.13 -2.57
CA PHE A 260 10.22 -1.12 -3.49
C PHE A 260 10.16 -2.54 -2.92
N CYS A 261 10.54 -2.70 -1.65
CA CYS A 261 10.46 -3.96 -0.94
C CYS A 261 9.01 -4.43 -0.74
N GLU A 262 8.07 -3.52 -0.47
CA GLU A 262 6.62 -3.82 -0.38
C GLU A 262 6.07 -4.29 -1.75
N TRP A 263 6.56 -3.73 -2.86
CA TRP A 263 6.22 -4.22 -4.21
C TRP A 263 6.76 -5.62 -4.48
N ILE A 264 8.00 -5.91 -4.08
CA ILE A 264 8.58 -7.26 -4.18
C ILE A 264 7.75 -8.24 -3.32
N GLU A 265 7.39 -7.83 -2.11
CA GLU A 265 6.63 -8.62 -1.17
C GLU A 265 5.30 -9.07 -1.79
N TRP A 266 4.48 -8.11 -2.23
CA TRP A 266 3.16 -8.42 -2.78
C TRP A 266 3.21 -9.07 -4.16
N THR A 267 4.24 -8.79 -4.96
CA THR A 267 4.48 -9.53 -6.22
C THR A 267 4.78 -11.00 -5.92
N GLY A 268 5.61 -11.26 -4.90
CA GLY A 268 5.88 -12.61 -4.40
C GLY A 268 4.61 -13.31 -3.92
N PHE A 269 3.79 -12.61 -3.13
CA PHE A 269 2.48 -13.10 -2.71
C PHE A 269 1.60 -13.49 -3.90
N ALA A 270 1.47 -12.60 -4.89
CA ALA A 270 0.62 -12.82 -6.04
C ALA A 270 1.10 -13.99 -6.92
N LEU A 271 2.42 -14.12 -7.09
CA LEU A 271 3.04 -15.22 -7.84
C LEU A 271 2.78 -16.59 -7.19
N ALA A 272 2.74 -16.63 -5.86
CA ALA A 272 2.42 -17.86 -5.13
C ALA A 272 0.91 -18.13 -5.07
N ALA A 273 0.10 -17.09 -4.91
CA ALA A 273 -1.34 -17.19 -4.65
C ALA A 273 -2.19 -17.43 -5.90
N ALA A 274 -1.75 -16.97 -7.07
CA ALA A 274 -2.59 -16.89 -8.25
C ALA A 274 -1.82 -17.04 -9.57
N PRO A 275 -2.48 -17.51 -10.65
CA PRO A 275 -1.85 -17.56 -11.97
C PRO A 275 -1.48 -16.14 -12.43
N PHE A 276 -0.38 -16.04 -13.17
CA PHE A 276 0.02 -14.76 -13.76
C PHE A 276 -1.07 -14.28 -14.73
N PRO A 277 -1.49 -13.00 -14.67
CA PRO A 277 -2.74 -12.57 -15.30
C PRO A 277 -2.62 -12.38 -16.82
N ILE A 278 -1.39 -12.36 -17.33
CA ILE A 278 -1.08 -12.26 -18.75
C ILE A 278 -0.56 -13.63 -19.18
N PRO A 279 -1.08 -14.23 -20.25
CA PRO A 279 -0.47 -15.43 -20.83
C PRO A 279 0.90 -15.05 -21.40
N ILE A 280 1.96 -15.35 -20.64
CA ILE A 280 3.34 -15.24 -21.13
C ILE A 280 3.70 -16.60 -21.70
N ASP A 281 3.88 -16.64 -23.02
CA ASP A 281 4.53 -17.77 -23.67
C ASP A 281 6.04 -17.55 -23.65
N ALA A 282 6.71 -18.31 -22.79
CA ALA A 282 8.16 -18.28 -22.60
C ALA A 282 8.88 -19.38 -23.41
N SER A 283 8.20 -20.02 -24.38
CA SER A 283 8.81 -21.02 -25.27
C SER A 283 10.01 -20.48 -26.06
N SER A 284 10.04 -19.16 -26.31
CA SER A 284 11.19 -18.46 -26.88
C SER A 284 11.27 -17.00 -26.42
N VAL A 285 12.45 -16.40 -26.54
CA VAL A 285 12.68 -14.97 -26.21
C VAL A 285 11.84 -14.05 -27.09
N SER A 286 11.68 -14.38 -28.38
CA SER A 286 10.87 -13.56 -29.30
C SER A 286 9.40 -13.63 -28.96
N THR A 287 8.88 -14.81 -28.61
CA THR A 287 7.49 -14.96 -28.16
C THR A 287 7.26 -14.16 -26.88
N PHE A 288 8.17 -14.26 -25.90
CA PHE A 288 8.11 -13.49 -24.65
C PHE A 288 8.06 -11.97 -24.91
N GLN A 289 8.95 -11.45 -25.76
CA GLN A 289 8.96 -10.03 -26.14
C GLN A 289 7.64 -9.61 -26.82
N SER A 290 7.11 -10.44 -27.72
CA SER A 290 5.85 -10.17 -28.42
C SER A 290 4.65 -10.12 -27.46
N SER A 291 4.60 -11.02 -26.47
CA SER A 291 3.57 -11.03 -25.42
C SER A 291 3.60 -9.75 -24.58
N ILE A 292 4.80 -9.30 -24.20
CA ILE A 292 4.97 -8.04 -23.45
C ILE A 292 4.52 -6.84 -24.29
N LEU A 293 4.98 -6.74 -25.54
CA LEU A 293 4.60 -5.63 -26.42
C LEU A 293 3.09 -5.60 -26.67
N SER A 294 2.45 -6.76 -26.83
CA SER A 294 1.00 -6.88 -26.98
C SER A 294 0.25 -6.38 -25.73
N ALA A 295 0.71 -6.78 -24.54
CA ALA A 295 0.15 -6.31 -23.27
C ALA A 295 0.29 -4.79 -23.13
N LEU A 296 1.47 -4.24 -23.45
CA LEU A 296 1.72 -2.79 -23.41
C LEU A 296 0.83 -2.02 -24.38
N ARG A 297 0.66 -2.51 -25.61
CA ARG A 297 -0.24 -1.90 -26.61
C ARG A 297 -1.70 -1.92 -26.15
N THR A 298 -2.13 -3.01 -25.53
CA THR A 298 -3.48 -3.13 -24.96
C THR A 298 -3.70 -2.09 -23.85
N ILE A 299 -2.76 -1.97 -22.92
CA ILE A 299 -2.83 -1.01 -21.81
C ILE A 299 -2.75 0.43 -22.31
N ALA A 300 -1.98 0.71 -23.36
CA ALA A 300 -1.87 2.05 -23.94
C ALA A 300 -3.11 2.50 -24.74
N SER A 301 -3.98 1.56 -25.16
CA SER A 301 -5.15 1.89 -25.97
C SER A 301 -6.27 2.55 -25.14
N PRO A 302 -6.76 3.75 -25.52
CA PRO A 302 -7.92 4.38 -24.87
C PRO A 302 -9.18 3.52 -24.89
N TRP A 303 -9.33 2.69 -25.93
CA TRP A 303 -10.47 1.78 -26.08
C TRP A 303 -10.50 0.72 -24.98
N THR A 304 -9.34 0.25 -24.53
CA THR A 304 -9.24 -0.71 -23.42
C THR A 304 -9.86 -0.12 -22.16
N TRP A 305 -9.58 1.14 -21.86
CA TRP A 305 -10.11 1.81 -20.67
C TRP A 305 -11.59 2.17 -20.79
N LYS A 306 -12.03 2.62 -21.97
CA LYS A 306 -13.45 2.81 -22.26
C LYS A 306 -14.23 1.50 -22.07
N ASN A 307 -13.73 0.40 -22.64
CA ASN A 307 -14.34 -0.91 -22.50
C ASN A 307 -14.35 -1.36 -21.04
N ALA A 308 -13.22 -1.24 -20.32
CA ALA A 308 -13.12 -1.58 -18.91
C ALA A 308 -14.14 -0.84 -18.03
N LEU A 309 -14.42 0.44 -18.31
CA LEU A 309 -15.43 1.23 -17.60
C LEU A 309 -16.85 0.71 -17.88
N LEU A 310 -17.15 0.37 -19.14
CA LEU A 310 -18.49 -0.07 -19.57
C LEU A 310 -18.79 -1.54 -19.27
N THR A 311 -17.77 -2.41 -19.21
CA THR A 311 -17.93 -3.84 -18.94
C THR A 311 -18.56 -4.05 -17.56
N PRO A 312 -19.63 -4.84 -17.41
CA PRO A 312 -20.21 -5.09 -16.10
C PRO A 312 -19.20 -5.80 -15.17
N PRO A 313 -19.26 -5.59 -13.84
CA PRO A 313 -18.24 -6.10 -12.92
C PRO A 313 -17.91 -7.59 -13.05
N TYR A 314 -18.91 -8.44 -13.25
CA TYR A 314 -18.72 -9.90 -13.40
C TYR A 314 -17.89 -10.31 -14.64
N ALA A 315 -17.82 -9.44 -15.66
CA ALA A 315 -17.08 -9.69 -16.89
C ALA A 315 -15.76 -8.91 -16.96
N PHE A 316 -15.45 -8.09 -15.96
CA PHE A 316 -14.26 -7.26 -15.96
C PHE A 316 -12.99 -8.12 -15.79
N ALA A 317 -12.05 -8.07 -16.73
CA ALA A 317 -10.71 -8.69 -16.61
C ALA A 317 -10.68 -10.05 -15.87
N PRO A 318 -11.33 -11.10 -16.39
CA PRO A 318 -11.51 -12.37 -15.67
C PRO A 318 -10.19 -13.09 -15.35
N THR A 319 -9.12 -12.79 -16.10
CA THR A 319 -7.77 -13.33 -15.87
C THR A 319 -6.96 -12.52 -14.85
N LEU A 320 -7.50 -11.45 -14.27
CA LEU A 320 -6.82 -10.61 -13.27
C LEU A 320 -7.36 -10.91 -11.86
N PRO A 321 -6.73 -11.84 -11.12
CA PRO A 321 -7.19 -12.25 -9.80
C PRO A 321 -6.75 -11.23 -8.73
N PRO A 322 -7.44 -11.20 -7.56
CA PRO A 322 -7.21 -10.20 -6.53
C PRO A 322 -5.76 -10.01 -6.06
N PRO A 323 -4.91 -11.05 -5.92
CA PRO A 323 -3.51 -10.82 -5.55
C PRO A 323 -2.76 -9.92 -6.54
N TRP A 324 -3.00 -10.07 -7.85
CA TRP A 324 -2.42 -9.21 -8.88
C TRP A 324 -3.09 -7.83 -8.94
N VAL A 325 -4.40 -7.75 -8.67
CA VAL A 325 -5.09 -6.46 -8.50
C VAL A 325 -4.43 -5.65 -7.37
N PHE A 326 -4.10 -6.29 -6.25
CA PHE A 326 -3.49 -5.62 -5.12
C PHE A 326 -2.07 -5.12 -5.45
N VAL A 327 -1.25 -5.93 -6.13
CA VAL A 327 0.07 -5.49 -6.64
C VAL A 327 -0.06 -4.24 -7.52
N LEU A 328 -1.01 -4.23 -8.45
CA LEU A 328 -1.26 -3.08 -9.32
C LEU A 328 -1.67 -1.85 -8.51
N ALA A 329 -2.54 -2.03 -7.52
CA ALA A 329 -2.98 -0.94 -6.66
C ALA A 329 -1.85 -0.37 -5.80
N GLU A 330 -1.02 -1.22 -5.20
CA GLU A 330 0.17 -0.82 -4.42
C GLU A 330 1.12 0.02 -5.28
N ILE A 331 1.49 -0.46 -6.46
CA ILE A 331 2.36 0.29 -7.38
C ILE A 331 1.71 1.62 -7.78
N ALA A 332 0.44 1.59 -8.20
CA ALA A 332 -0.28 2.77 -8.66
C ALA A 332 -0.38 3.87 -7.59
N LEU A 333 -0.64 3.49 -6.33
CA LEU A 333 -0.82 4.46 -5.24
C LEU A 333 0.51 4.91 -4.61
N MET A 334 1.54 4.07 -4.60
CA MET A 334 2.84 4.39 -4.03
C MET A 334 3.78 5.15 -4.99
N LEU A 335 3.75 4.84 -6.29
CA LEU A 335 4.70 5.38 -7.27
C LEU A 335 4.69 6.92 -7.34
N PRO A 336 3.52 7.61 -7.43
CA PRO A 336 3.50 9.07 -7.44
C PRO A 336 4.07 9.66 -6.16
N ARG A 337 3.83 9.00 -5.02
CA ARG A 337 4.32 9.42 -3.72
C ARG A 337 5.84 9.28 -3.61
N ALA A 338 6.40 8.16 -4.09
CA ALA A 338 7.84 7.96 -4.13
C ALA A 338 8.51 9.05 -5.00
N TYR A 339 7.95 9.31 -6.19
CA TYR A 339 8.46 10.32 -7.11
C TYR A 339 8.44 11.73 -6.49
N LYS A 340 7.27 12.19 -6.03
CA LYS A 340 7.14 13.54 -5.41
C LYS A 340 7.97 13.67 -4.14
N GLY A 341 8.04 12.60 -3.37
CA GLY A 341 8.87 12.51 -2.19
C GLY A 341 10.37 12.62 -2.51
N HIS A 342 10.82 12.01 -3.61
CA HIS A 342 12.19 12.11 -4.10
C HIS A 342 12.52 13.54 -4.55
N LEU A 343 11.62 14.19 -5.31
CA LEU A 343 11.76 15.60 -5.68
C LEU A 343 11.84 16.51 -4.44
N TRP A 344 11.01 16.24 -3.43
CA TRP A 344 11.05 16.97 -2.16
C TRP A 344 12.42 16.83 -1.48
N TYR A 345 13.02 15.63 -1.48
CA TYR A 345 14.34 15.43 -0.88
C TYR A 345 15.42 16.23 -1.62
N LYS A 346 15.40 16.24 -2.95
CA LYS A 346 16.32 17.04 -3.78
C LYS A 346 16.20 18.53 -3.47
N GLU A 347 14.98 19.04 -3.43
CA GLU A 347 14.73 20.47 -3.15
C GLU A 347 15.09 20.85 -1.71
N ARG A 348 14.77 19.98 -0.74
CA ARG A 348 14.98 20.26 0.69
C ARG A 348 16.46 20.24 1.09
N PHE A 349 17.23 19.31 0.54
CA PHE A 349 18.61 19.07 0.97
C PHE A 349 19.65 19.57 -0.03
N GLY A 350 19.26 19.92 -1.26
CA GLY A 350 20.14 20.45 -2.29
C GLY A 350 21.35 19.55 -2.52
N GLU A 351 22.55 20.15 -2.51
CA GLU A 351 23.82 19.45 -2.69
C GLU A 351 24.12 18.36 -1.64
N ARG A 352 23.47 18.40 -0.46
CA ARG A 352 23.62 17.34 0.55
C ARG A 352 22.88 16.05 0.17
N TYR A 353 21.96 16.10 -0.79
CA TYR A 353 21.24 14.91 -1.23
C TYR A 353 22.07 14.12 -2.26
N PRO A 354 22.22 12.78 -2.11
CA PRO A 354 23.02 12.00 -3.05
C PRO A 354 22.51 12.08 -4.50
N LYS A 355 23.35 12.61 -5.40
CA LYS A 355 22.98 12.90 -6.80
C LYS A 355 22.61 11.66 -7.62
N GLY A 356 23.23 10.51 -7.33
CA GLY A 356 22.97 9.24 -8.02
C GLY A 356 21.71 8.51 -7.55
N ARG A 357 21.09 8.94 -6.45
CA ARG A 357 19.93 8.26 -5.86
C ARG A 357 18.71 8.39 -6.78
N LYS A 358 17.99 7.29 -6.95
CA LYS A 358 16.73 7.19 -7.71
C LYS A 358 15.51 7.25 -6.77
N ALA A 359 14.30 7.32 -7.29
CA ALA A 359 13.10 7.43 -6.48
C ALA A 359 12.77 6.13 -5.76
N VAL A 360 12.65 5.01 -6.50
CA VAL A 360 12.14 3.73 -5.97
C VAL A 360 12.70 2.49 -6.68
N ILE A 361 13.06 2.53 -7.96
CA ILE A 361 13.69 1.38 -8.64
C ILE A 361 15.20 1.63 -8.72
N PRO A 362 16.05 0.78 -8.10
CA PRO A 362 17.49 0.97 -8.12
C PRO A 362 18.03 1.13 -9.53
N PHE A 363 18.86 2.16 -9.73
CA PHE A 363 19.51 2.50 -11.00
C PHE A 363 18.58 2.92 -12.16
N VAL A 364 17.26 2.75 -12.04
CA VAL A 364 16.28 3.03 -13.10
C VAL A 364 15.49 4.29 -12.81
N PHE A 365 14.65 4.29 -11.76
CA PHE A 365 13.63 5.32 -11.54
C PHE A 365 13.61 5.85 -10.11
#